data_AF-A0A2G9NPY0-F1
#
_entry.id   AF-A0A2G9NPY0-F1
#
_cell.length_a   1.000
_cell.length_b   1.000
_cell.length_c   1.000
_cell.angle_alpha   90.00
_cell.angle_beta   90.00
_cell.angle_gamma   90.00
#
_symmetry.space_group_name_H-M   'P 1'
#
loop_
_entity.id
_entity.type
_entity.pdbx_description
1 polymer ?
#
loop_
_entity_poly.entity_id
_entity_poly.type
_entity_poly.pdbx_seq_one_letter_code
_entity_poly.pdbx_strand_id
1 'polypeptide(L)'
;MKKGVRIFLFLSIVALLLIPLVLSQTDPSAGINDNLGDAKKIVDKVQNVSQNFNSADTAKSYLRQEWEKVIAGNKYLGPVYSFLTSKTVSLIFKILFAEPFALSWAFLIVVVLWFYFQGIINKAGWGFGLKDSSAILVGVAGAIILAQLRLYRGIVYIFGLLIFSPEAWWFRALIALFMVVLLVIVKALSNVLAARLKKAREEKAKGVIEQEAKRIEEKKKGEAQGERTVK
;
A
#
# COMPACT_ATOMS: atom_id res chain seq x y z
N MET A 1 -23.12 -5.76 -5.98
CA MET A 1 -21.66 -5.79 -6.26
C MET A 1 -20.88 -6.02 -4.98
N LYS A 2 -20.05 -7.08 -4.91
CA LYS A 2 -19.19 -7.35 -3.75
C LYS A 2 -18.25 -6.16 -3.52
N LYS A 3 -17.95 -5.81 -2.25
CA LYS A 3 -17.11 -4.66 -1.89
C LYS A 3 -15.75 -4.65 -2.63
N GLY A 4 -15.18 -5.83 -2.91
CA GLY A 4 -13.96 -5.96 -3.70
C GLY A 4 -14.08 -5.50 -5.16
N VAL A 5 -15.25 -5.69 -5.80
CA VAL A 5 -15.47 -5.24 -7.18
C VAL A 5 -15.58 -3.73 -7.26
N ARG A 6 -16.13 -3.07 -6.22
CA ARG A 6 -16.19 -1.60 -6.14
C ARG A 6 -14.79 -0.98 -6.00
N ILE A 7 -13.93 -1.57 -5.17
CA ILE A 7 -12.55 -1.11 -4.99
C ILE A 7 -11.73 -1.33 -6.26
N PHE A 8 -11.90 -2.49 -6.92
CA PHE A 8 -11.21 -2.77 -8.18
C PHE A 8 -11.64 -1.80 -9.28
N LEU A 9 -12.96 -1.58 -9.47
CA LEU A 9 -13.46 -0.60 -10.44
C LEU A 9 -12.96 0.82 -10.16
N PHE A 10 -12.95 1.23 -8.88
CA PHE A 10 -12.42 2.53 -8.50
C PHE A 10 -10.93 2.67 -8.84
N LEU A 11 -10.11 1.66 -8.54
CA LEU A 11 -8.70 1.65 -8.89
C LEU A 11 -8.47 1.61 -10.40
N SER A 12 -9.30 0.89 -11.17
CA SER A 12 -9.22 0.86 -12.62
C SER A 12 -9.58 2.22 -13.25
N ILE A 13 -10.58 2.92 -12.72
CA ILE A 13 -10.95 4.27 -13.16
C ILE A 13 -9.84 5.26 -12.84
N VAL A 14 -9.28 5.21 -11.62
CA VAL A 14 -8.12 6.04 -11.24
C VAL A 14 -6.93 5.74 -12.15
N ALA A 15 -6.62 4.48 -12.45
CA ALA A 15 -5.55 4.10 -13.36
C ALA A 15 -5.80 4.63 -14.78
N LEU A 16 -7.04 4.55 -15.30
CA LEU A 16 -7.41 5.07 -16.62
C LEU A 16 -7.25 6.58 -16.71
N LEU A 17 -7.61 7.30 -15.64
CA LEU A 17 -7.46 8.76 -15.56
C LEU A 17 -5.99 9.21 -15.49
N LEU A 18 -5.07 8.30 -15.17
CA LEU A 18 -3.63 8.57 -15.11
C LEU A 18 -2.88 8.27 -16.42
N ILE A 19 -3.49 7.52 -17.34
CA ILE A 19 -2.91 7.23 -18.66
C ILE A 19 -2.58 8.51 -19.44
N PRO A 20 -3.47 9.54 -19.52
CA PRO A 20 -3.16 10.79 -20.21
C PRO A 20 -1.99 11.55 -19.59
N LEU A 21 -1.76 11.42 -18.28
CA LEU A 21 -0.68 12.09 -17.55
C LEU A 21 0.70 11.50 -17.87
N VAL A 22 0.73 10.20 -18.18
CA VAL A 22 1.95 9.49 -18.61
C VAL A 22 2.20 9.74 -20.10
N LEU A 23 1.14 9.81 -20.90
CA LEU A 23 1.23 10.10 -22.34
C LEU A 23 1.53 11.58 -22.62
N SER A 24 1.25 12.51 -21.71
CA SER A 24 1.57 13.94 -21.87
C SER A 24 3.05 14.29 -21.64
N GLN A 25 3.93 13.31 -21.43
CA GLN A 25 5.39 13.53 -21.40
C GLN A 25 6.04 13.51 -22.80
N THR A 26 5.25 13.58 -23.88
CA THR A 26 5.78 13.68 -25.24
C THR A 26 6.24 15.10 -25.55
N ASP A 27 7.56 15.21 -25.70
CA ASP A 27 8.34 16.17 -26.48
C ASP A 27 8.17 17.68 -26.16
N PRO A 28 9.10 18.31 -25.42
CA PRO A 28 9.13 19.76 -25.18
C PRO A 28 9.41 20.61 -26.44
N SER A 29 9.61 19.99 -27.60
CA SER A 29 10.14 20.65 -28.81
C SER A 29 9.07 21.28 -29.72
N ALA A 30 7.77 21.12 -29.43
CA ALA A 30 6.70 21.47 -30.38
C ALA A 30 6.04 22.85 -30.19
N GLY A 31 6.68 23.85 -29.57
CA GLY A 31 5.98 25.09 -29.20
C GLY A 31 6.76 26.39 -29.10
N ILE A 32 7.90 26.54 -29.78
CA ILE A 32 8.63 27.83 -29.81
C ILE A 32 8.42 28.48 -31.18
N ASN A 33 7.40 29.35 -31.29
CA ASN A 33 7.22 30.26 -32.42
C ASN A 33 7.30 31.72 -31.95
N ASP A 34 8.24 32.44 -32.55
CA ASP A 34 8.26 33.87 -32.92
C ASP A 34 8.00 34.97 -31.88
N ASN A 35 8.97 35.19 -30.99
CA ASN A 35 9.26 36.52 -30.44
C ASN A 35 10.78 36.69 -30.22
N LEU A 36 11.48 37.11 -31.29
CA LEU A 36 12.94 37.07 -31.43
C LEU A 36 13.73 38.13 -30.63
N GLY A 37 13.07 39.09 -29.98
CA GLY A 37 13.73 40.19 -29.25
C GLY A 37 14.22 39.84 -27.84
N ASP A 38 13.41 39.10 -27.07
CA ASP A 38 13.77 38.60 -25.74
C ASP A 38 14.43 37.22 -25.76
N ALA A 39 14.41 36.56 -26.93
CA ALA A 39 14.95 35.23 -27.14
C ALA A 39 16.45 35.15 -26.81
N LYS A 40 17.25 36.20 -27.05
CA LYS A 40 18.70 36.13 -26.79
C LYS A 40 19.05 36.03 -25.30
N LYS A 41 18.35 36.79 -24.45
CA LYS A 41 18.50 36.70 -22.98
C LYS A 41 17.94 35.38 -22.43
N ILE A 42 16.88 34.87 -23.02
CA ILE A 42 16.30 33.57 -22.65
C ILE A 42 17.22 32.44 -23.12
N VAL A 43 17.78 32.50 -24.32
CA VAL A 43 18.72 31.53 -24.89
C VAL A 43 20.01 31.51 -24.08
N ASP A 44 20.58 32.65 -23.69
CA ASP A 44 21.78 32.68 -22.83
C ASP A 44 21.50 32.12 -21.42
N LYS A 45 20.28 32.32 -20.89
CA LYS A 45 19.83 31.69 -19.64
C LYS A 45 19.61 30.19 -19.81
N VAL A 46 18.95 29.77 -20.89
CA VAL A 46 18.63 28.37 -21.21
C VAL A 46 19.90 27.58 -21.53
N GLN A 47 20.89 28.19 -22.18
CA GLN A 47 22.15 27.56 -22.54
C GLN A 47 23.05 27.36 -21.30
N ASN A 48 23.14 28.36 -20.41
CA ASN A 48 23.79 28.22 -19.10
C ASN A 48 23.08 27.20 -18.19
N VAL A 49 21.76 27.14 -18.26
CA VAL A 49 20.96 26.15 -17.52
C VAL A 49 21.14 24.75 -18.11
N SER A 50 21.24 24.61 -19.45
CA SER A 50 21.46 23.32 -20.13
C SER A 50 22.84 22.73 -19.84
N GLN A 51 23.89 23.57 -19.74
CA GLN A 51 25.23 23.11 -19.40
C GLN A 51 25.32 22.62 -17.95
N ASN A 52 24.47 23.13 -17.05
CA ASN A 52 24.34 22.66 -15.68
C ASN A 52 23.40 21.45 -15.51
N PHE A 53 22.64 21.08 -16.55
CA PHE A 53 21.74 19.92 -16.55
C PHE A 53 22.36 18.61 -17.08
N ASN A 54 23.68 18.58 -17.29
CA ASN A 54 24.38 17.36 -17.75
C ASN A 54 24.31 16.16 -16.77
N SER A 55 23.82 16.36 -15.55
CA SER A 55 23.41 15.27 -14.67
C SER A 55 21.89 15.23 -14.55
N ALA A 56 21.28 14.08 -14.85
CA ALA A 56 19.85 13.83 -14.71
C ALA A 56 19.30 14.20 -13.31
N ASP A 57 20.16 14.19 -12.29
CA ASP A 57 19.85 14.59 -10.92
C ASP A 57 19.53 16.08 -10.78
N THR A 58 20.20 16.96 -11.55
CA THR A 58 19.96 18.41 -11.50
C THR A 58 18.63 18.77 -12.14
N ALA A 59 18.27 18.12 -13.25
CA ALA A 59 16.96 18.31 -13.88
C ALA A 59 15.82 17.87 -12.96
N LYS A 60 16.02 16.74 -12.27
CA LYS A 60 15.04 16.21 -11.32
C LYS A 60 14.86 17.10 -10.09
N SER A 61 15.95 17.65 -9.55
CA SER A 61 15.87 18.56 -8.39
C SER A 61 15.21 19.88 -8.74
N TYR A 62 15.46 20.42 -9.95
CA TYR A 62 14.81 21.62 -10.45
C TYR A 62 13.30 21.42 -10.63
N LEU A 63 12.87 20.36 -11.34
CA LEU A 63 11.45 20.05 -11.52
C LEU A 63 10.74 19.88 -10.18
N ARG A 64 11.39 19.21 -9.22
CA ARG A 64 10.86 19.08 -7.87
C ARG A 64 10.65 20.44 -7.21
N GLN A 65 11.64 21.34 -7.25
CA GLN A 65 11.50 22.68 -6.68
C GLN A 65 10.37 23.48 -7.32
N GLU A 66 10.21 23.42 -8.64
CA GLU A 66 9.13 24.14 -9.33
C GLU A 66 7.75 23.59 -8.94
N TRP A 67 7.59 22.26 -8.86
CA TRP A 67 6.34 21.67 -8.36
C TRP A 67 6.05 22.05 -6.90
N GLU A 68 7.08 22.06 -6.05
CA GLU A 68 6.94 22.49 -4.66
C GLU A 68 6.48 23.96 -4.57
N LYS A 69 7.02 24.86 -5.42
CA LYS A 69 6.57 26.26 -5.50
C LYS A 69 5.12 26.37 -5.96
N VAL A 70 4.72 25.63 -7.00
CA VAL A 70 3.35 25.65 -7.53
C VAL A 70 2.35 25.18 -6.46
N ILE A 71 2.69 24.11 -5.72
CA ILE A 71 1.83 23.58 -4.66
C ILE A 71 1.78 24.54 -3.47
N ALA A 72 2.93 25.08 -3.06
CA ALA A 72 3.02 26.02 -1.93
C ALA A 72 2.31 27.36 -2.23
N GLY A 73 2.34 27.83 -3.47
CA GLY A 73 1.69 29.06 -3.91
C GLY A 73 0.17 28.96 -4.01
N ASN A 74 -0.40 27.76 -4.05
CA ASN A 74 -1.83 27.56 -4.10
C ASN A 74 -2.47 27.77 -2.72
N LYS A 75 -3.46 28.67 -2.63
CA LYS A 75 -4.16 29.03 -1.37
C LYS A 75 -4.71 27.84 -0.59
N TYR A 76 -5.12 26.77 -1.27
CA TYR A 76 -5.73 25.60 -0.66
C TYR A 76 -4.72 24.47 -0.42
N LEU A 77 -3.83 24.22 -1.38
CA LEU A 77 -2.85 23.14 -1.28
C LEU A 77 -1.63 23.49 -0.43
N GLY A 78 -1.26 24.77 -0.37
CA GLY A 78 -0.09 25.26 0.36
C GLY A 78 -0.13 24.91 1.85
N PRO A 79 -1.21 25.22 2.59
CA PRO A 79 -1.34 24.84 4.00
C PRO A 79 -1.29 23.32 4.22
N VAL A 80 -1.93 22.55 3.34
CA VAL A 80 -1.95 21.08 3.41
C VAL A 80 -0.55 20.51 3.18
N TYR A 81 0.14 20.98 2.15
CA TYR A 81 1.51 20.58 1.85
C TYR A 81 2.46 20.93 2.99
N SER A 82 2.40 22.17 3.49
CA SER A 82 3.20 22.63 4.63
C SER A 82 2.98 21.74 5.85
N PHE A 83 1.72 21.43 6.18
CA PHE A 83 1.38 20.53 7.29
C PHE A 83 1.94 19.11 7.08
N LEU A 84 1.79 18.53 5.88
CA LEU A 84 2.30 17.19 5.57
C LEU A 84 3.83 17.12 5.58
N THR A 85 4.51 18.20 5.19
CA THR A 85 5.97 18.32 5.24
C THR A 85 6.52 18.71 6.61
N SER A 86 5.66 19.05 7.57
CA SER A 86 6.10 19.42 8.91
C SER A 86 6.92 18.29 9.56
N LYS A 87 7.91 18.66 10.39
CA LYS A 87 8.83 17.71 11.03
C LYS A 87 8.08 16.59 11.78
N THR A 88 7.02 16.95 12.50
CA THR A 88 6.20 16.01 13.27
C THR A 88 5.48 15.02 12.37
N VAL A 89 4.82 15.50 11.32
CA VAL A 89 4.07 14.65 10.40
C VAL A 89 5.00 13.78 9.56
N SER A 90 6.15 14.34 9.13
CA SER A 90 7.20 13.59 8.43
C SER A 90 7.73 12.42 9.28
N LEU A 91 7.87 12.61 10.60
CA LEU A 91 8.22 11.51 11.51
C LEU A 91 7.16 10.41 11.53
N ILE A 92 5.87 10.78 11.56
CA ILE A 92 4.76 9.82 11.50
C ILE A 92 4.81 9.01 10.20
N PHE A 93 5.03 9.67 9.06
CA PHE A 93 5.20 8.98 7.77
C PHE A 93 6.39 8.01 7.79
N LYS A 94 7.54 8.43 8.36
CA LYS A 94 8.72 7.57 8.48
C LYS A 94 8.45 6.34 9.36
N ILE A 95 7.63 6.47 10.41
CA ILE A 95 7.24 5.33 11.25
C ILE A 95 6.26 4.42 10.50
N LEU A 96 5.23 4.98 9.87
CA LEU A 96 4.18 4.21 9.23
C LEU A 96 4.64 3.50 7.96
N PHE A 97 5.38 4.21 7.09
CA PHE A 97 5.71 3.77 5.75
C PHE A 97 7.21 3.49 5.54
N ALA A 98 8.04 3.70 6.56
CA ALA A 98 9.51 3.64 6.46
C ALA A 98 10.12 4.65 5.46
N GLU A 99 9.35 5.65 5.04
CA GLU A 99 9.76 6.70 4.11
C GLU A 99 9.22 8.06 4.56
N PRO A 100 10.01 9.14 4.40
CA PRO A 100 9.49 10.48 4.61
C PRO A 100 8.42 10.80 3.56
N PHE A 101 7.50 11.70 3.89
CA PHE A 101 6.52 12.20 2.92
C PHE A 101 7.24 12.75 1.68
N ALA A 102 6.84 12.25 0.51
CA ALA A 102 7.30 12.76 -0.77
C ALA A 102 6.14 12.70 -1.76
N LEU A 103 5.93 13.80 -2.49
CA LEU A 103 4.90 13.84 -3.54
C LEU A 103 5.42 13.11 -4.79
N SER A 104 5.47 11.78 -4.70
CA SER A 104 5.97 10.90 -5.76
C SER A 104 5.03 9.73 -5.98
N TRP A 105 5.01 9.21 -7.22
CA TRP A 105 4.25 8.01 -7.55
C TRP A 105 4.65 6.81 -6.69
N ALA A 106 5.94 6.66 -6.42
CA ALA A 106 6.46 5.60 -5.56
C ALA A 106 5.82 5.67 -4.17
N PHE A 107 5.83 6.85 -3.54
CA PHE A 107 5.25 7.05 -2.22
C PHE A 107 3.73 6.76 -2.20
N LEU A 108 2.98 7.23 -3.21
CA LEU A 108 1.55 6.94 -3.32
C LEU A 108 1.28 5.43 -3.41
N ILE A 109 2.07 4.69 -4.20
CA ILE A 109 1.94 3.23 -4.29
C ILE A 109 2.27 2.57 -2.94
N VAL A 110 3.31 3.03 -2.23
CA VAL A 110 3.64 2.54 -0.89
C VAL A 110 2.45 2.74 0.07
N VAL A 111 1.80 3.91 0.06
CA VAL A 111 0.63 4.18 0.90
C VAL A 111 -0.53 3.22 0.56
N VAL A 112 -0.81 3.00 -0.73
CA VAL A 112 -1.85 2.05 -1.18
C VAL A 112 -1.53 0.63 -0.75
N LEU A 113 -0.29 0.18 -0.93
CA LEU A 113 0.18 -1.14 -0.48
C LEU A 113 0.06 -1.28 1.02
N TRP A 114 0.41 -0.25 1.79
CA TRP A 114 0.29 -0.27 3.25
C TRP A 114 -1.16 -0.54 3.69
N PHE A 115 -2.14 0.20 3.16
CA PHE A 115 -3.55 -0.02 3.50
C PHE A 115 -4.05 -1.40 3.01
N TYR A 116 -3.57 -1.85 1.86
CA TYR A 116 -3.91 -3.18 1.34
C TYR A 116 -3.43 -4.30 2.29
N PHE A 117 -2.15 -4.27 2.68
CA PHE A 117 -1.57 -5.27 3.60
C PHE A 117 -2.16 -5.15 5.01
N GLN A 118 -2.42 -3.94 5.51
CA GLN A 118 -3.15 -3.72 6.76
C GLN A 118 -4.51 -4.43 6.74
N GLY A 119 -5.26 -4.31 5.65
CA GLY A 119 -6.55 -4.98 5.48
C GLY A 119 -6.44 -6.51 5.43
N ILE A 120 -5.38 -7.05 4.83
CA ILE A 120 -5.10 -8.51 4.82
C ILE A 120 -4.80 -9.01 6.24
N ILE A 121 -3.89 -8.34 6.95
CA ILE A 121 -3.46 -8.75 8.29
C ILE A 121 -4.63 -8.64 9.27
N ASN A 122 -5.44 -7.58 9.18
CA ASN A 122 -6.64 -7.41 10.00
C ASN A 122 -7.62 -8.59 9.81
N LYS A 123 -7.90 -8.97 8.55
CA LYS A 123 -8.75 -10.14 8.25
C LYS A 123 -8.17 -11.45 8.78
N ALA A 124 -6.84 -11.63 8.70
CA ALA A 124 -6.17 -12.77 9.28
C ALA A 124 -6.35 -12.78 10.82
N GLY A 125 -6.24 -11.62 11.47
CA GLY A 125 -6.49 -11.43 12.90
C GLY A 125 -7.88 -11.89 13.34
N TRP A 126 -8.93 -11.54 12.61
CA TRP A 126 -10.27 -12.10 12.82
C TRP A 126 -10.32 -13.63 12.63
N GLY A 127 -9.52 -14.15 11.70
CA GLY A 127 -9.28 -15.58 11.52
C GLY A 127 -8.84 -16.27 12.81
N PHE A 128 -7.96 -15.63 13.57
CA PHE A 128 -7.44 -16.11 14.86
C PHE A 128 -8.36 -15.84 16.07
N GLY A 129 -9.52 -15.21 15.87
CA GLY A 129 -10.48 -14.93 16.95
C GLY A 129 -10.16 -13.67 17.74
N LEU A 130 -9.36 -12.75 17.20
CA LEU A 130 -9.16 -11.43 17.81
C LEU A 130 -10.44 -10.60 17.71
N LYS A 131 -10.73 -9.81 18.77
CA LYS A 131 -11.79 -8.79 18.75
C LYS A 131 -11.49 -7.73 17.70
N ASP A 132 -12.53 -7.06 17.18
CA ASP A 132 -12.40 -6.10 16.07
C ASP A 132 -11.36 -4.99 16.32
N SER A 133 -11.34 -4.41 17.52
CA SER A 133 -10.36 -3.37 17.88
C SER A 133 -8.92 -3.93 17.92
N SER A 134 -8.74 -5.10 18.52
CA SER A 134 -7.43 -5.76 18.60
C SER A 134 -6.92 -6.20 17.22
N ALA A 135 -7.80 -6.70 16.35
CA ALA A 135 -7.45 -7.10 14.99
C ALA A 135 -6.99 -5.90 14.14
N ILE A 136 -7.63 -4.73 14.29
CA ILE A 136 -7.20 -3.49 13.64
C ILE A 136 -5.81 -3.08 14.13
N LEU A 137 -5.57 -3.09 15.44
CA LEU A 137 -4.25 -2.75 16.01
C LEU A 137 -3.16 -3.70 15.52
N VAL A 138 -3.43 -5.01 15.50
CA VAL A 138 -2.50 -6.02 14.94
C VAL A 138 -2.28 -5.78 13.44
N GLY A 139 -3.32 -5.42 12.69
CA GLY A 139 -3.23 -5.07 11.28
C GLY A 139 -2.31 -3.87 11.02
N VAL A 140 -2.48 -2.80 11.81
CA VAL A 140 -1.63 -1.60 11.73
C VAL A 140 -0.19 -1.92 12.12
N ALA A 141 0.02 -2.60 13.25
CA ALA A 141 1.36 -2.98 13.70
C ALA A 141 2.07 -3.88 12.68
N GLY A 142 1.37 -4.87 12.12
CA GLY A 142 1.91 -5.74 11.09
C GLY A 142 2.26 -4.99 9.80
N ALA A 143 1.42 -4.06 9.36
CA ALA A 143 1.71 -3.24 8.19
C ALA A 143 2.92 -2.32 8.39
N ILE A 144 3.11 -1.77 9.60
CA ILE A 144 4.30 -1.00 9.98
C ILE A 144 5.55 -1.89 9.92
N ILE A 145 5.51 -3.09 10.51
CA ILE A 145 6.64 -4.03 10.48
C ILE A 145 7.04 -4.34 9.03
N LEU A 146 6.09 -4.63 8.15
CA LEU A 146 6.36 -4.86 6.72
C LEU A 146 6.96 -3.63 6.02
N ALA A 147 6.52 -2.43 6.39
CA ALA A 147 7.10 -1.19 5.89
C ALA A 147 8.57 -1.06 6.29
N GLN A 148 8.88 -1.29 7.57
CA GLN A 148 10.23 -1.17 8.11
C GLN A 148 11.19 -2.22 7.54
N LEU A 149 10.68 -3.40 7.16
CA LEU A 149 11.41 -4.41 6.38
C LEU A 149 11.62 -4.01 4.90
N ARG A 150 11.18 -2.82 4.48
CA ARG A 150 11.26 -2.27 3.12
C ARG A 150 10.56 -3.13 2.06
N LEU A 151 9.58 -3.94 2.46
CA LEU A 151 8.87 -4.83 1.54
C LEU A 151 8.08 -4.03 0.50
N TYR A 152 7.44 -2.93 0.89
CA TYR A 152 6.69 -2.07 -0.04
C TYR A 152 7.61 -1.41 -1.07
N ARG A 153 8.78 -0.92 -0.64
CA ARG A 153 9.76 -0.31 -1.54
C ARG A 153 10.31 -1.33 -2.54
N GLY A 154 10.55 -2.57 -2.09
CA GLY A 154 10.93 -3.67 -2.97
C GLY A 154 9.88 -3.93 -4.05
N ILE A 155 8.60 -3.99 -3.67
CA ILE A 155 7.49 -4.14 -4.62
C ILE A 155 7.46 -2.97 -5.61
N VAL A 156 7.48 -1.73 -5.14
CA VAL A 156 7.47 -0.53 -6.01
C VAL A 156 8.65 -0.51 -6.96
N TYR A 157 9.84 -0.90 -6.50
CA TYR A 157 11.03 -0.99 -7.34
C TYR A 157 10.87 -2.03 -8.44
N ILE A 158 10.38 -3.23 -8.12
CA ILE A 158 10.11 -4.29 -9.10
C ILE A 158 9.06 -3.83 -10.11
N PHE A 159 7.99 -3.16 -9.67
CA PHE A 159 6.98 -2.57 -10.55
C PHE A 159 7.57 -1.48 -11.46
N GLY A 160 8.41 -0.61 -10.92
CA GLY A 160 9.10 0.42 -11.68
C GLY A 160 10.00 -0.17 -12.76
N LEU A 161 10.78 -1.20 -12.42
CA LEU A 161 11.56 -1.97 -13.38
C LEU A 161 10.67 -2.61 -14.45
N LEU A 162 9.55 -3.23 -14.07
CA LEU A 162 8.65 -3.90 -15.02
C LEU A 162 8.01 -2.92 -16.02
N ILE A 163 7.57 -1.75 -15.54
CA ILE A 163 6.85 -0.78 -16.36
C ILE A 163 7.82 0.05 -17.21
N PHE A 164 8.93 0.51 -16.62
CA PHE A 164 9.82 1.50 -17.22
C PHE A 164 11.14 0.93 -17.70
N SER A 165 11.42 -0.37 -17.55
CA SER A 165 12.64 -0.94 -18.11
C SER A 165 12.62 -0.80 -19.64
N PRO A 166 13.63 -0.13 -20.24
CA PRO A 166 13.80 -0.05 -21.69
C PRO A 166 14.25 -1.40 -22.28
N GLU A 167 14.43 -2.44 -21.46
CA GLU A 167 14.80 -3.77 -21.91
C GLU A 167 13.75 -4.41 -22.82
N ALA A 168 14.21 -5.40 -23.58
CA ALA A 168 13.43 -6.14 -24.53
C ALA A 168 12.16 -6.77 -23.90
N TRP A 169 11.08 -6.78 -24.68
CA TRP A 169 9.74 -7.23 -24.28
C TRP A 169 9.70 -8.61 -23.60
N TRP A 170 10.65 -9.51 -23.91
CA TRP A 170 10.73 -10.84 -23.30
C TRP A 170 11.04 -10.79 -21.80
N PHE A 171 11.79 -9.78 -21.32
CA PHE A 171 12.08 -9.62 -19.90
C PHE A 171 10.80 -9.26 -19.13
N ARG A 172 9.93 -8.44 -19.73
CA ARG A 172 8.60 -8.13 -19.18
C ARG A 172 7.73 -9.39 -19.09
N ALA A 173 7.80 -10.27 -20.10
CA ALA A 173 7.10 -11.56 -20.07
C ALA A 173 7.62 -12.47 -18.94
N LEU A 174 8.92 -12.52 -18.71
CA LEU A 174 9.54 -13.28 -17.62
C LEU A 174 9.08 -12.77 -16.24
N ILE A 175 9.07 -11.46 -16.01
CA ILE A 175 8.60 -10.90 -14.74
C ILE A 175 7.10 -11.12 -14.58
N ALA A 176 6.30 -10.96 -15.64
CA ALA A 176 4.86 -11.26 -15.59
C ALA A 176 4.61 -12.72 -15.20
N LEU A 177 5.38 -13.67 -15.76
CA LEU A 177 5.34 -15.07 -15.37
C LEU A 177 5.72 -15.25 -13.90
N PHE A 178 6.79 -14.62 -13.45
CA PHE A 178 7.22 -14.65 -12.04
C PHE A 178 6.12 -14.13 -11.09
N MET A 179 5.44 -13.04 -11.45
CA MET A 179 4.31 -12.50 -10.69
C MET A 179 3.13 -13.46 -10.62
N VAL A 180 2.82 -14.17 -11.72
CA VAL A 180 1.78 -15.21 -11.72
C VAL A 180 2.17 -16.36 -10.79
N VAL A 181 3.42 -16.83 -10.85
CA VAL A 181 3.94 -17.87 -9.94
C VAL A 181 3.84 -17.42 -8.48
N LEU A 182 4.24 -16.18 -8.18
CA LEU A 182 4.13 -15.59 -6.84
C LEU A 182 2.68 -15.58 -6.34
N LEU A 183 1.72 -15.19 -7.19
CA LEU A 183 0.29 -15.20 -6.85
C LEU A 183 -0.23 -16.62 -6.58
N VAL A 184 0.23 -17.61 -7.34
CA VAL A 184 -0.11 -19.03 -7.10
C VAL A 184 0.44 -19.49 -5.75
N ILE A 185 1.69 -19.14 -5.41
CA ILE A 185 2.30 -19.45 -4.11
C ILE A 185 1.52 -18.80 -2.97
N VAL A 186 1.18 -17.52 -3.08
CA VAL A 186 0.40 -16.79 -2.07
C VAL A 186 -0.98 -17.43 -1.88
N LYS A 187 -1.67 -17.82 -2.97
CA LYS A 187 -2.96 -18.51 -2.91
C LYS A 187 -2.83 -19.89 -2.25
N ALA A 188 -1.79 -20.65 -2.57
CA ALA A 188 -1.52 -21.94 -1.97
C ALA A 188 -1.27 -21.81 -0.45
N LEU A 189 -0.43 -20.86 -0.04
CA LEU A 189 -0.18 -20.53 1.38
C LEU A 189 -1.47 -20.12 2.09
N SER A 190 -2.29 -19.26 1.47
CA SER A 190 -3.57 -18.83 2.03
C SER A 190 -4.52 -20.01 2.25
N ASN A 191 -4.60 -20.96 1.30
CA ASN A 191 -5.41 -22.17 1.45
C ASN A 191 -4.91 -23.08 2.57
N VAL A 192 -3.59 -23.26 2.70
CA VAL A 192 -2.99 -24.06 3.78
C VAL A 192 -3.27 -23.42 5.14
N LEU A 193 -3.10 -22.10 5.25
CA LEU A 193 -3.43 -21.33 6.46
C LEU A 193 -4.93 -21.43 6.79
N ALA A 194 -5.81 -21.28 5.81
CA ALA A 194 -7.25 -21.39 6.00
C ALA A 194 -7.66 -22.79 6.48
N ALA A 195 -7.07 -23.85 5.91
CA ALA A 195 -7.32 -25.22 6.33
C ALA A 195 -6.87 -25.47 7.78
N ARG A 196 -5.67 -24.97 8.16
CA ARG A 196 -5.18 -25.06 9.54
C ARG A 196 -6.06 -24.28 10.53
N LEU A 197 -6.48 -23.07 10.15
CA LEU A 197 -7.40 -22.26 10.96
C LEU A 197 -8.76 -22.94 11.13
N LYS A 198 -9.29 -23.56 10.08
CA LYS A 198 -10.56 -24.30 10.13
C LYS A 198 -10.46 -25.47 11.12
N LYS A 199 -9.39 -26.28 11.03
CA LYS A 199 -9.15 -27.38 11.99
C LYS A 199 -9.05 -26.90 13.43
N ALA A 200 -8.28 -25.84 13.68
CA ALA A 200 -8.15 -25.26 15.03
C ALA A 200 -9.49 -24.74 15.60
N ARG A 201 -10.39 -24.23 14.74
CA ARG A 201 -11.74 -23.82 15.15
C ARG A 201 -12.62 -25.02 15.48
N GLU A 202 -12.56 -26.08 14.69
CA GLU A 202 -13.32 -27.32 14.94
C GLU A 202 -12.87 -28.00 16.24
N GLU A 203 -11.57 -28.03 16.53
CA GLU A 203 -11.04 -28.55 17.80
C GLU A 203 -11.51 -27.74 19.01
N LYS A 204 -11.47 -26.40 18.93
CA LYS A 204 -12.00 -25.53 19.98
C LYS A 204 -13.51 -25.72 20.19
N ALA A 205 -14.28 -25.84 19.11
CA ALA A 205 -15.72 -26.07 19.20
C ALA A 205 -16.05 -27.40 19.87
N LYS A 206 -15.33 -28.48 19.51
CA LYS A 206 -15.47 -29.79 20.17
C LYS A 206 -15.14 -29.72 21.67
N GLY A 207 -14.07 -29.01 22.03
CA GLY A 207 -13.69 -28.84 23.44
C GLY A 207 -14.75 -28.10 24.26
N VAL A 208 -15.41 -27.08 23.70
CA VAL A 208 -16.51 -26.36 24.38
C VAL A 208 -17.72 -27.29 24.58
N ILE A 209 -18.10 -28.05 23.56
CA ILE A 209 -19.22 -29.00 23.65
C ILE A 209 -18.93 -30.08 24.71
N GLU A 210 -17.70 -30.60 24.76
CA GLU A 210 -17.31 -31.60 25.76
C GLU A 210 -17.31 -31.03 27.18
N GLN A 211 -16.86 -29.78 27.37
CA GLN A 211 -16.94 -29.10 28.67
C GLN A 211 -18.38 -28.81 29.11
N GLU A 212 -19.25 -28.39 28.19
CA GLU A 212 -20.67 -28.22 28.48
C GLU A 212 -21.37 -29.54 28.82
N ALA A 213 -21.06 -30.61 28.09
CA ALA A 213 -21.57 -31.95 28.38
C ALA A 213 -21.16 -32.42 29.79
N LYS A 214 -19.89 -32.25 30.17
CA LYS A 214 -19.40 -32.57 31.53
C LYS A 214 -20.11 -31.75 32.60
N ARG A 215 -20.31 -30.45 32.39
CA ARG A 215 -21.06 -29.59 33.33
C ARG A 215 -22.52 -30.01 33.49
N ILE A 216 -23.17 -30.43 32.41
CA ILE A 216 -24.55 -30.93 32.47
C ILE A 216 -24.60 -32.26 33.25
N GLU A 217 -23.64 -33.15 33.04
CA GLU A 217 -23.54 -34.41 33.77
C GLU A 217 -23.30 -34.21 35.27
N GLU A 218 -22.39 -33.29 35.64
CA GLU A 218 -22.14 -32.92 37.04
C GLU A 218 -23.37 -32.32 37.71
N LYS A 219 -24.11 -31.43 37.03
CA LYS A 219 -25.37 -30.87 37.54
C LYS A 219 -26.42 -31.95 37.78
N LYS A 220 -26.61 -32.87 36.82
CA LYS A 220 -27.55 -33.99 36.96
C LYS A 220 -27.19 -34.90 38.13
N LYS A 221 -25.89 -35.17 38.35
CA LYS A 221 -25.42 -35.93 39.52
C LYS A 221 -25.69 -35.21 40.83
N GLY A 222 -25.50 -33.89 40.88
CA GLY A 222 -25.82 -33.05 42.03
C GLY A 222 -27.32 -33.04 42.37
N GLU A 223 -28.19 -32.91 41.37
CA GLU A 223 -29.65 -32.96 41.53
C GLU A 223 -30.11 -34.33 42.07
N ALA A 224 -29.61 -35.43 41.48
CA ALA A 224 -29.94 -36.78 41.92
C ALA A 224 -29.48 -37.10 43.36
N GLN A 225 -28.36 -36.49 43.80
CA GLN A 225 -27.92 -36.60 45.20
C GLN A 225 -28.82 -35.79 46.14
N GLY A 226 -29.22 -34.57 45.74
CA GLY A 226 -30.13 -33.73 46.51
C GLY A 226 -31.51 -34.35 46.74
N GLU A 227 -32.07 -35.04 45.74
CA GLU A 227 -33.36 -35.75 45.89
C GLU A 227 -33.30 -36.92 46.87
N ARG A 228 -32.12 -37.54 47.05
CA ARG A 228 -31.94 -38.67 47.98
C ARG A 228 -31.79 -38.24 49.43
N THR A 229 -31.32 -37.02 49.71
CA THR A 229 -31.17 -36.50 51.07
C THR A 229 -32.46 -35.91 51.64
N VAL A 230 -33.47 -35.63 50.81
CA VAL A 230 -34.76 -35.05 51.23
C VAL A 230 -35.83 -36.13 51.53
N LYS A 231 -35.59 -37.39 51.13
CA LYS A 231 -36.43 -38.55 51.47
C LYS A 231 -35.90 -39.26 52.71
#